data_AF-A0A2Z5E867-F1
#
_entry.id   AF-A0A2Z5E867-F1
#
_cell.length_a   1.000
_cell.length_b   1.000
_cell.length_c   1.000
_cell.angle_alpha   90.00
_cell.angle_beta   90.00
_cell.angle_gamma   90.00
#
_symmetry.space_group_name_H-M   'P 1'
#
loop_
_entity.id
_entity.type
_entity.pdbx_description
1 polymer ?
#
loop_
_entity_poly.entity_id
_entity_poly.type
_entity_poly.pdbx_seq_one_letter_code
_entity_poly.pdbx_strand_id
1 'polypeptide(L)'
;MENPAPSATEWEEPATFGEALRLHTRRFGESYLLLHRAIIQPDEPFHRDTLKGWALGRRVPRSAASMDVLARIEQRYGLPSGYFKSKLPHPGRATTMPSLPGITPAEQRRLAWHLPDDFGKRTCAQQAEILNWVRTVVISGSTEFRRYQAEASKIRYSLRFPSLTGRKPQAQRQRRMEEADLVIEEDDIDRIVGSIEAPPRLTAEMAELIRFKSSTLTDIGFQRTGVWNDETILQKVEHLGLMFGAMRAARDGPVVGLSVPARHLTLAMLVFPRLWDWYVQWREMRRGFFTRWEVDMLRLASALTRKKTGWLRQMPDLAIRLTPIAGLISEAEIIAARVDWGAACDRLHGHAAARAKEIERVARVHRDPFEPILSVLQADSPVGEYRKIADEILRLAPNPDRHPRAAAEAARSFLLIRLGLHLGLRQKNLRQLMVCPRCQLPRSERQLETMKRGEIRWSERDHGWEVFIPAIAFKNAGSSFFDGRPFRLVLPDLADLYRHIDEYVRRHRQVLLGPVADPGTLFVKTVKVTSRSAEYDQNTFYEAWRLVIQRYGIYNPYTGNGVIKGLLPHGPHNIRDVLATHILKQTGSYERASYAIQDTPDMVAKHYGRFLPQDKSALAAQILNQVWMEA
;
A
#
# COMPACT_ATOMS: atom_id res chain seq x y z
N MET A 1 -19.77 44.29 16.11
CA MET A 1 -18.37 44.74 16.26
C MET A 1 -18.14 45.82 15.24
N GLU A 2 -17.78 47.03 15.66
CA GLU A 2 -17.28 48.03 14.72
C GLU A 2 -15.93 47.56 14.17
N ASN A 3 -15.80 47.56 12.84
CA ASN A 3 -14.56 47.24 12.16
C ASN A 3 -13.69 48.51 12.13
N PRO A 4 -12.44 48.46 12.60
CA PRO A 4 -11.54 49.61 12.56
C PRO A 4 -11.24 50.00 11.11
N ALA A 5 -11.04 51.30 10.85
CA ALA A 5 -10.61 51.77 9.54
C ALA A 5 -9.10 51.50 9.36
N PRO A 6 -8.65 51.00 8.18
CA PRO A 6 -7.24 50.80 7.93
C PRO A 6 -6.54 52.13 7.64
N SER A 7 -5.28 52.27 8.05
CA SER A 7 -4.41 53.42 7.75
C SER A 7 -3.92 53.43 6.29
N ALA A 8 -3.98 52.29 5.60
CA ALA A 8 -3.65 52.14 4.18
C ALA A 8 -4.53 51.08 3.52
N THR A 9 -4.94 51.27 2.26
CA THR A 9 -5.74 50.29 1.51
C THR A 9 -4.89 49.29 0.74
N GLU A 10 -3.68 49.67 0.35
CA GLU A 10 -2.70 48.84 -0.36
C GLU A 10 -1.60 48.36 0.58
N TRP A 11 -1.09 47.15 0.34
CA TRP A 11 0.02 46.57 1.11
C TRP A 11 0.83 45.59 0.28
N GLU A 12 2.11 45.42 0.63
CA GLU A 12 2.94 44.34 0.10
C GLU A 12 2.66 43.04 0.84
N GLU A 13 2.40 41.98 0.08
CA GLU A 13 1.92 40.71 0.61
C GLU A 13 3.03 39.94 1.35
N PRO A 14 2.95 39.75 2.68
CA PRO A 14 4.04 39.10 3.41
C PRO A 14 4.08 37.59 3.16
N ALA A 15 5.28 37.03 3.11
CA ALA A 15 5.48 35.59 2.89
C ALA A 15 5.02 34.73 4.09
N THR A 16 5.15 35.24 5.33
CA THR A 16 4.88 34.44 6.54
C THR A 16 3.68 34.93 7.34
N PHE A 17 3.02 34.00 8.05
CA PHE A 17 1.92 34.32 8.97
C PHE A 17 2.29 35.37 10.02
N GLY A 18 3.47 35.27 10.62
CA GLY A 18 3.90 36.21 11.67
C GLY A 18 4.07 37.63 11.14
N GLU A 19 4.61 37.78 9.93
CA GLU A 19 4.72 39.09 9.25
C GLU A 19 3.35 39.63 8.87
N ALA A 20 2.47 38.78 8.33
CA ALA A 20 1.11 39.16 7.97
C ALA A 20 0.30 39.63 9.18
N LEU A 21 0.41 38.97 10.33
CA LEU A 21 -0.25 39.41 11.55
C LEU A 21 0.30 40.76 12.03
N ARG A 22 1.64 40.94 12.02
CA ARG A 22 2.26 42.23 12.37
C ARG A 22 1.90 43.36 11.42
N LEU A 23 1.76 43.06 10.13
CA LEU A 23 1.37 44.02 9.11
C LEU A 23 -0.05 44.51 9.37
N HIS A 24 -1.02 43.59 9.45
CA HIS A 24 -2.43 43.96 9.59
C HIS A 24 -2.73 44.59 10.95
N THR A 25 -2.15 44.09 12.04
CA THR A 25 -2.30 44.77 13.35
C THR A 25 -1.78 46.21 13.33
N ARG A 26 -0.67 46.50 12.61
CA ARG A 26 -0.17 47.88 12.42
C ARG A 26 -1.06 48.71 11.49
N ARG A 27 -1.53 48.11 10.40
CA ARG A 27 -2.42 48.74 9.41
C ARG A 27 -3.72 49.23 10.05
N PHE A 28 -4.24 48.54 11.06
CA PHE A 28 -5.45 48.96 11.78
C PHE A 28 -5.15 49.74 13.07
N GLY A 29 -3.88 50.12 13.32
CA GLY A 29 -3.48 50.90 14.48
C GLY A 29 -3.71 50.21 15.84
N GLU A 30 -3.86 48.89 15.85
CA GLU A 30 -4.22 48.15 17.07
C GLU A 30 -3.00 47.64 17.82
N SER A 31 -3.12 47.53 19.15
CA SER A 31 -2.20 46.71 19.94
C SER A 31 -2.73 45.28 20.05
N TYR A 32 -1.85 44.30 20.35
CA TYR A 32 -2.31 42.92 20.58
C TYR A 32 -3.31 42.80 21.74
N LEU A 33 -3.24 43.71 22.73
CA LEU A 33 -4.21 43.76 23.84
C LEU A 33 -5.59 44.22 23.34
N LEU A 34 -5.62 45.23 22.48
CA LEU A 34 -6.84 45.77 21.93
C LEU A 34 -7.48 44.78 20.96
N LEU A 35 -6.67 44.17 20.08
CA LEU A 35 -7.11 43.09 19.20
C LEU A 35 -7.66 41.90 20.01
N HIS A 36 -6.96 41.47 21.05
CA HIS A 36 -7.39 40.38 21.93
C HIS A 36 -8.77 40.65 22.52
N ARG A 37 -8.98 41.83 23.13
CA ARG A 37 -10.26 42.23 23.71
C ARG A 37 -11.39 42.31 22.67
N ALA A 38 -11.07 42.68 21.44
CA ALA A 38 -12.06 42.83 20.38
C ALA A 38 -12.55 41.49 19.81
N ILE A 39 -11.74 40.42 19.88
CA ILE A 39 -12.07 39.14 19.24
C ILE A 39 -12.49 38.04 20.22
N ILE A 40 -12.10 38.13 21.50
CA ILE A 40 -12.38 37.09 22.51
C ILE A 40 -13.87 37.07 22.91
N GLN A 41 -14.44 35.86 23.06
CA GLN A 41 -15.79 35.67 23.60
C GLN A 41 -15.77 35.52 25.14
N PRO A 42 -16.89 35.77 25.84
CA PRO A 42 -16.99 35.51 27.28
C PRO A 42 -16.57 34.06 27.61
N ASP A 43 -15.77 33.90 28.66
CA ASP A 43 -15.26 32.61 29.17
C ASP A 43 -14.36 31.80 28.21
N GLU A 44 -13.87 32.40 27.12
CA GLU A 44 -12.96 31.72 26.20
C GLU A 44 -11.51 31.65 26.74
N PRO A 45 -10.89 30.45 26.84
CA PRO A 45 -9.53 30.29 27.36
C PRO A 45 -8.47 30.66 26.31
N PHE A 46 -8.39 31.93 25.92
CA PHE A 46 -7.39 32.44 24.98
C PHE A 46 -6.56 33.57 25.61
N HIS A 47 -5.27 33.33 25.85
CA HIS A 47 -4.40 34.30 26.53
C HIS A 47 -3.81 35.34 25.56
N ARG A 48 -3.77 36.62 25.96
CA ARG A 48 -3.28 37.75 25.13
C ARG A 48 -1.87 37.56 24.55
N ASP A 49 -0.97 36.94 25.31
CA ASP A 49 0.43 36.73 24.89
C ASP A 49 0.55 35.75 23.72
N THR A 50 -0.51 35.00 23.43
CA THR A 50 -0.57 34.09 22.29
C THR A 50 -0.47 34.86 20.97
N LEU A 51 -1.15 36.00 20.83
CA LEU A 51 -1.07 36.85 19.63
C LEU A 51 0.35 37.40 19.42
N LYS A 52 1.00 37.84 20.49
CA LYS A 52 2.40 38.30 20.45
C LYS A 52 3.35 37.14 20.08
N GLY A 53 3.10 35.95 20.63
CA GLY A 53 3.85 34.73 20.30
C GLY A 53 3.68 34.29 18.84
N TRP A 54 2.46 34.44 18.29
CA TRP A 54 2.13 34.21 16.88
C TRP A 54 2.82 35.19 15.95
N ALA A 55 2.72 36.49 16.27
CA ALA A 55 3.37 37.54 15.53
C ALA A 55 4.89 37.33 15.48
N LEU A 56 5.54 36.96 16.58
CA LEU A 56 6.98 36.70 16.64
C LEU A 56 7.40 35.32 16.07
N GLY A 57 6.45 34.48 15.64
CA GLY A 57 6.73 33.13 15.14
C GLY A 57 7.19 32.13 16.20
N ARG A 58 7.06 32.45 17.50
CA ARG A 58 7.41 31.56 18.62
C ARG A 58 6.36 30.46 18.84
N ARG A 59 5.11 30.76 18.49
CA ARG A 59 3.97 29.83 18.53
C ARG A 59 3.21 29.94 17.22
N VAL A 60 2.44 28.91 16.89
CA VAL A 60 1.58 28.88 15.70
C VAL A 60 0.18 28.36 16.07
N PRO A 61 -0.89 28.90 15.46
CA PRO A 61 -2.25 28.38 15.57
C PRO A 61 -2.33 26.89 15.19
N ARG A 62 -2.97 26.04 16.02
CA ARG A 62 -3.04 24.58 15.78
C ARG A 62 -4.38 23.92 16.11
N SER A 63 -5.16 24.47 17.02
CA SER A 63 -6.45 23.91 17.43
C SER A 63 -7.60 24.54 16.65
N ALA A 64 -8.77 23.87 16.64
CA ALA A 64 -10.00 24.46 16.09
C ALA A 64 -10.28 25.84 16.69
N ALA A 65 -10.14 25.97 18.02
CA ALA A 65 -10.27 27.26 18.71
C ALA A 65 -9.27 28.32 18.19
N SER A 66 -8.03 27.93 17.87
CA SER A 66 -7.06 28.88 17.30
C SER A 66 -7.46 29.31 15.89
N MET A 67 -8.01 28.41 15.07
CA MET A 67 -8.51 28.75 13.73
C MET A 67 -9.71 29.69 13.81
N ASP A 68 -10.57 29.54 14.82
CA ASP A 68 -11.68 30.45 15.08
C ASP A 68 -11.22 31.85 15.50
N VAL A 69 -10.14 31.94 16.28
CA VAL A 69 -9.49 33.22 16.57
C VAL A 69 -9.00 33.86 15.28
N LEU A 70 -8.33 33.11 14.39
CA LEU A 70 -7.87 33.66 13.10
C LEU A 70 -9.03 34.18 12.25
N ALA A 71 -10.11 33.40 12.11
CA ALA A 71 -11.28 33.78 11.33
C ALA A 71 -11.92 35.09 11.85
N ARG A 72 -11.95 35.30 13.18
CA ARG A 72 -12.42 36.56 13.78
C ARG A 72 -11.49 37.74 13.49
N ILE A 73 -10.17 37.52 13.48
CA ILE A 73 -9.20 38.55 13.08
C ILE A 73 -9.39 38.90 11.59
N GLU A 74 -9.57 37.90 10.73
CA GLU A 74 -9.83 38.10 9.30
C GLU A 74 -11.10 38.92 9.08
N GLN A 75 -12.20 38.56 9.76
CA GLN A 75 -13.47 39.30 9.69
C GLN A 75 -13.31 40.74 10.18
N ARG A 76 -12.60 40.95 11.31
CA ARG A 76 -12.37 42.29 11.87
C ARG A 76 -11.59 43.19 10.91
N TYR A 77 -10.62 42.62 10.19
CA TYR A 77 -9.75 43.34 9.27
C TYR A 77 -10.23 43.31 7.81
N GLY A 78 -11.40 42.73 7.53
CA GLY A 78 -11.94 42.62 6.16
C GLY A 78 -11.06 41.79 5.22
N LEU A 79 -10.31 40.83 5.75
CA LEU A 79 -9.44 39.95 4.97
C LEU A 79 -10.23 38.77 4.39
N PRO A 80 -9.80 38.20 3.26
CA PRO A 80 -10.39 36.97 2.73
C PRO A 80 -10.36 35.84 3.77
N SER A 81 -11.43 35.05 3.82
CA SER A 81 -11.51 33.88 4.71
C SER A 81 -10.35 32.92 4.44
N GLY A 82 -9.62 32.54 5.49
CA GLY A 82 -8.47 31.64 5.41
C GLY A 82 -7.16 32.33 5.00
N TYR A 83 -7.12 33.66 4.88
CA TYR A 83 -5.91 34.43 4.59
C TYR A 83 -4.74 34.08 5.52
N PHE A 84 -4.92 34.13 6.84
CA PHE A 84 -3.86 33.79 7.78
C PHE A 84 -3.52 32.31 7.75
N LYS A 85 -4.53 31.44 7.57
CA LYS A 85 -4.32 29.99 7.49
C LYS A 85 -3.39 29.61 6.32
N SER A 86 -3.59 30.25 5.17
CA SER A 86 -2.76 30.02 3.96
C SER A 86 -1.27 30.33 4.17
N LYS A 87 -0.94 31.18 5.16
CA LYS A 87 0.42 31.62 5.48
C LYS A 87 1.06 30.85 6.64
N LEU A 88 0.34 29.89 7.23
CA LEU A 88 0.88 29.07 8.31
C LEU A 88 2.02 28.19 7.79
N PRO A 89 3.07 27.96 8.58
CA PRO A 89 4.23 27.15 8.15
C PRO A 89 3.94 25.64 8.05
N HIS A 90 2.68 25.23 8.22
CA HIS A 90 2.21 23.86 8.23
C HIS A 90 0.83 23.73 7.53
N PRO A 91 0.73 24.07 6.23
CA PRO A 91 -0.55 24.02 5.51
C PRO A 91 -1.12 22.59 5.48
N GLY A 92 -0.24 21.58 5.38
CA GLY A 92 -0.58 20.17 5.51
C GLY A 92 -0.47 19.69 6.95
N ARG A 93 -1.19 20.27 7.92
CA ARG A 93 -1.35 19.64 9.24
C ARG A 93 -2.82 19.70 9.63
N ALA A 94 -3.35 18.56 10.07
CA ALA A 94 -4.70 18.46 10.57
C ALA A 94 -4.92 19.39 11.77
N THR A 95 -6.04 20.09 11.77
CA THR A 95 -6.50 20.90 12.90
C THR A 95 -6.76 19.97 14.09
N THR A 96 -6.25 20.35 15.27
CA THR A 96 -6.45 19.54 16.48
C THR A 96 -7.89 19.72 16.97
N MET A 97 -8.65 18.63 16.93
CA MET A 97 -10.05 18.56 17.35
C MET A 97 -10.18 17.93 18.75
N PRO A 98 -11.18 18.31 19.56
CA PRO A 98 -11.56 17.58 20.78
C PRO A 98 -11.92 16.12 20.49
N SER A 99 -11.92 15.29 21.54
CA SER A 99 -12.32 13.88 21.42
C SER A 99 -13.73 13.75 20.86
N LEU A 100 -13.90 12.94 19.82
CA LEU A 100 -15.21 12.69 19.22
C LEU A 100 -15.91 11.51 19.92
N PRO A 101 -17.17 11.65 20.36
CA PRO A 101 -17.90 10.56 20.99
C PRO A 101 -17.97 9.31 20.09
N GLY A 102 -17.68 8.14 20.64
CA GLY A 102 -17.76 6.86 19.92
C GLY A 102 -16.65 6.63 18.88
N ILE A 103 -15.61 7.46 18.83
CA ILE A 103 -14.45 7.31 17.93
C ILE A 103 -13.19 7.11 18.77
N THR A 104 -12.40 6.08 18.44
CA THR A 104 -11.15 5.82 19.17
C THR A 104 -10.10 6.89 18.86
N PRO A 105 -9.14 7.19 19.76
CA PRO A 105 -8.05 8.12 19.46
C PRO A 105 -7.19 7.72 18.25
N ALA A 106 -7.11 6.41 17.94
CA ALA A 106 -6.43 5.93 16.75
C ALA A 106 -7.20 6.27 15.47
N GLU A 107 -8.50 6.00 15.46
CA GLU A 107 -9.37 6.34 14.34
C GLU A 107 -9.44 7.86 14.15
N GLN A 108 -9.59 8.63 15.22
CA GLN A 108 -9.63 10.09 15.15
C GLN A 108 -8.36 10.67 14.52
N ARG A 109 -7.17 10.12 14.83
CA ARG A 109 -5.91 10.53 14.18
C ARG A 109 -5.89 10.26 12.67
N ARG A 110 -6.53 9.17 12.21
CA ARG A 110 -6.67 8.85 10.78
C ARG A 110 -7.64 9.80 10.10
N LEU A 111 -8.74 10.13 10.77
CA LEU A 111 -9.78 11.03 10.25
C LEU A 111 -9.34 12.49 10.22
N ALA A 112 -8.53 12.93 11.18
CA ALA A 112 -8.23 14.35 11.43
C ALA A 112 -7.76 15.12 10.18
N TRP A 113 -7.01 14.49 9.28
CA TRP A 113 -6.56 15.12 8.04
C TRP A 113 -7.69 15.44 7.05
N HIS A 114 -8.78 14.69 7.14
CA HIS A 114 -9.88 14.70 6.18
C HIS A 114 -11.12 15.42 6.73
N LEU A 115 -11.07 15.91 7.97
CA LEU A 115 -12.13 16.71 8.57
C LEU A 115 -11.87 18.20 8.33
N PRO A 116 -12.89 19.00 8.03
CA PRO A 116 -12.74 20.44 7.90
C PRO A 116 -12.52 21.11 9.27
N ASP A 117 -11.90 22.28 9.28
CA ASP A 117 -11.56 22.98 10.54
C ASP A 117 -12.81 23.34 11.37
N ASP A 118 -13.92 23.61 10.69
CA ASP A 118 -15.21 23.95 11.30
C ASP A 118 -16.04 22.71 11.67
N PHE A 119 -15.50 21.49 11.53
CA PHE A 119 -16.25 20.24 11.72
C PHE A 119 -17.02 20.20 13.05
N GLY A 120 -16.40 20.64 14.15
CA GLY A 120 -17.01 20.63 15.48
C GLY A 120 -18.19 21.59 15.64
N LYS A 121 -18.35 22.56 14.74
CA LYS A 121 -19.46 23.53 14.74
C LYS A 121 -20.63 23.13 13.84
N ARG A 122 -20.41 22.13 12.97
CA ARG A 122 -21.43 21.62 12.06
C ARG A 122 -22.51 20.86 12.83
N THR A 123 -23.70 20.77 12.25
CA THR A 123 -24.79 20.01 12.86
C THR A 123 -24.43 18.52 12.96
N CYS A 124 -25.05 17.79 13.89
CA CYS A 124 -24.82 16.34 14.04
C CYS A 124 -25.03 15.57 12.73
N ALA A 125 -26.03 15.98 11.93
CA ALA A 125 -26.30 15.39 10.62
C ALA A 125 -25.13 15.61 9.64
N GLN A 126 -24.62 16.84 9.55
CA GLN A 126 -23.46 17.16 8.70
C GLN A 126 -22.19 16.45 9.18
N GLN A 127 -21.97 16.36 10.49
CA GLN A 127 -20.83 15.62 11.04
C GLN A 127 -20.89 14.13 10.68
N ALA A 128 -22.06 13.50 10.82
CA ALA A 128 -22.27 12.11 10.46
C ALA A 128 -22.07 11.86 8.96
N GLU A 129 -22.57 12.78 8.10
CA GLU A 129 -22.37 12.74 6.66
C GLU A 129 -20.88 12.77 6.29
N ILE A 130 -20.12 13.74 6.81
CA ILE A 130 -18.69 13.89 6.56
C ILE A 130 -17.92 12.67 7.05
N LEU A 131 -18.21 12.18 8.27
CA LEU A 131 -17.56 11.00 8.81
C LEU A 131 -17.81 9.76 7.95
N ASN A 132 -19.05 9.57 7.50
CA ASN A 132 -19.41 8.46 6.62
C ASN A 132 -18.68 8.57 5.27
N TRP A 133 -18.65 9.76 4.67
CA TRP A 133 -17.93 10.00 3.42
C TRP A 133 -16.43 9.72 3.56
N VAL A 134 -15.77 10.24 4.62
CA VAL A 134 -14.34 9.99 4.85
C VAL A 134 -14.07 8.50 5.06
N ARG A 135 -14.87 7.80 5.88
CA ARG A 135 -14.71 6.36 6.13
C ARG A 135 -14.88 5.52 4.87
N THR A 136 -15.87 5.86 4.04
CA THR A 136 -16.23 5.07 2.84
C THR A 136 -15.36 5.39 1.64
N VAL A 137 -15.09 6.67 1.35
CA VAL A 137 -14.36 7.09 0.15
C VAL A 137 -12.86 7.14 0.39
N VAL A 138 -12.42 7.72 1.51
CA VAL A 138 -11.00 7.98 1.77
C VAL A 138 -10.34 6.82 2.53
N ILE A 139 -10.93 6.34 3.62
CA ILE A 139 -10.26 5.33 4.44
C ILE A 139 -10.41 3.95 3.81
N SER A 140 -11.62 3.39 3.77
CA SER A 140 -11.85 2.05 3.23
C SER A 140 -11.75 2.04 1.69
N GLY A 141 -12.41 2.97 1.02
CA GLY A 141 -12.64 2.98 -0.43
C GLY A 141 -13.98 2.31 -0.75
N SER A 142 -14.79 2.94 -1.59
CA SER A 142 -16.23 2.66 -1.72
C SER A 142 -16.58 1.42 -2.55
N THR A 143 -15.59 0.75 -3.15
CA THR A 143 -15.79 -0.44 -4.00
C THR A 143 -16.41 -1.60 -3.21
N GLU A 144 -17.31 -2.37 -3.82
CA GLU A 144 -17.94 -3.56 -3.20
C GLU A 144 -16.89 -4.58 -2.71
N PHE A 145 -15.83 -4.79 -3.49
CA PHE A 145 -14.72 -5.67 -3.13
C PHE A 145 -14.10 -5.31 -1.78
N ARG A 146 -13.98 -4.02 -1.45
CA ARG A 146 -13.37 -3.59 -0.18
C ARG A 146 -14.28 -3.73 1.00
N ARG A 147 -15.58 -3.51 0.81
CA ARG A 147 -16.58 -3.84 1.84
C ARG A 147 -16.49 -5.34 2.16
N TYR A 148 -16.47 -6.19 1.13
CA TYR A 148 -16.23 -7.63 1.33
C TYR A 148 -14.89 -7.91 2.03
N GLN A 149 -13.79 -7.30 1.58
CA GLN A 149 -12.46 -7.56 2.16
C GLN A 149 -12.38 -7.15 3.64
N ALA A 150 -12.97 -6.00 4.01
CA ALA A 150 -13.04 -5.53 5.38
C ALA A 150 -13.83 -6.51 6.26
N GLU A 151 -15.01 -6.94 5.81
CA GLU A 151 -15.81 -7.94 6.54
C GLU A 151 -15.11 -9.30 6.62
N ALA A 152 -14.52 -9.77 5.53
CA ALA A 152 -13.78 -11.03 5.49
C ALA A 152 -12.55 -11.01 6.41
N SER A 153 -11.90 -9.85 6.58
CA SER A 153 -10.74 -9.69 7.47
C SER A 153 -11.10 -9.76 8.96
N LYS A 154 -12.36 -9.48 9.33
CA LYS A 154 -12.86 -9.65 10.71
C LYS A 154 -12.92 -11.12 11.11
N ILE A 155 -13.17 -12.02 10.16
CA ILE A 155 -13.32 -13.46 10.41
C ILE A 155 -11.95 -14.14 10.19
N ARG A 156 -11.13 -14.19 11.22
CA ARG A 156 -9.78 -14.80 11.18
C ARG A 156 -9.83 -16.29 11.46
N TYR A 157 -9.34 -17.11 10.53
CA TYR A 157 -9.31 -18.58 10.67
C TYR A 157 -8.03 -19.26 10.17
N SER A 158 -7.13 -18.55 9.49
CA SER A 158 -5.89 -19.13 8.95
C SER A 158 -5.02 -19.73 10.05
N LEU A 159 -4.47 -20.92 9.80
CA LEU A 159 -3.34 -21.42 10.57
C LEU A 159 -2.07 -20.64 10.23
N ARG A 160 -1.22 -20.41 11.24
CA ARG A 160 0.09 -19.77 11.07
C ARG A 160 1.23 -20.76 11.24
N PHE A 161 2.32 -20.51 10.52
CA PHE A 161 3.59 -21.25 10.60
C PHE A 161 4.73 -20.29 11.00
N PRO A 162 4.82 -19.89 12.28
CA PRO A 162 5.73 -18.82 12.71
C PRO A 162 7.20 -19.15 12.42
N SER A 163 7.62 -20.38 12.73
CA SER A 163 8.98 -20.89 12.51
C SER A 163 9.44 -20.88 11.04
N LEU A 164 8.50 -20.91 10.09
CA LEU A 164 8.80 -20.96 8.64
C LEU A 164 8.76 -19.58 7.98
N THR A 165 8.23 -18.57 8.68
CA THR A 165 8.01 -17.22 8.13
C THR A 165 8.84 -16.16 8.85
N GLY A 166 9.74 -16.57 9.74
CA GLY A 166 10.54 -15.66 10.59
C GLY A 166 9.69 -14.86 11.59
N ARG A 167 8.46 -15.30 11.87
CA ARG A 167 7.54 -14.65 12.83
C ARG A 167 7.70 -15.28 14.20
N LYS A 168 7.62 -14.47 15.27
CA LYS A 168 7.72 -14.99 16.65
C LYS A 168 6.54 -15.94 16.96
N PRO A 169 6.77 -17.08 17.65
CA PRO A 169 5.70 -17.86 18.25
C PRO A 169 4.87 -16.98 19.20
N GLN A 170 3.56 -17.18 19.23
CA GLN A 170 2.71 -16.52 20.20
C GLN A 170 2.91 -17.25 21.54
N ALA A 171 3.61 -16.61 22.49
CA ALA A 171 3.70 -17.15 23.84
C ALA A 171 2.27 -17.35 24.39
N GLN A 172 1.96 -18.56 24.86
CA GLN A 172 0.73 -18.84 25.62
C GLN A 172 0.72 -17.94 26.86
N ARG A 173 0.17 -16.73 26.72
CA ARG A 173 -0.19 -15.91 27.87
C ARG A 173 -1.46 -16.54 28.45
N GLN A 174 -1.27 -17.40 29.46
CA GLN A 174 -2.32 -17.77 30.39
C GLN A 174 -3.04 -16.50 30.84
N ARG A 175 -4.37 -16.53 30.79
CA ARG A 175 -5.25 -15.44 31.24
C ARG A 175 -4.86 -14.96 32.65
N ARG A 176 -4.43 -13.71 32.77
CA ARG A 176 -4.83 -12.82 33.88
C ARG A 176 -5.22 -11.49 33.25
N MET A 177 -6.50 -11.20 33.37
CA MET A 177 -7.13 -9.97 32.97
C MET A 177 -6.95 -9.02 34.15
N GLU A 178 -6.02 -8.06 34.02
CA GLU A 178 -5.98 -6.86 34.84
C GLU A 178 -5.80 -5.69 33.87
N GLU A 179 -6.79 -4.78 33.93
CA GLU A 179 -6.87 -3.57 33.13
C GLU A 179 -5.71 -2.64 33.46
N ALA A 180 -4.78 -2.48 32.51
CA ALA A 180 -3.81 -1.39 32.54
C ALA A 180 -3.40 -1.02 31.12
N ASP A 181 -3.58 0.27 30.82
CA ASP A 181 -3.28 1.01 29.59
C ASP A 181 -2.11 0.47 28.75
N LEU A 182 -2.44 -0.34 27.75
CA LEU A 182 -1.55 -0.64 26.63
C LEU A 182 -2.08 0.10 25.39
N VAL A 183 -1.34 1.13 24.98
CA VAL A 183 -1.52 1.80 23.70
C VAL A 183 -1.20 0.81 22.58
N ILE A 184 -2.25 0.20 22.02
CA ILE A 184 -2.17 -0.70 20.87
C ILE A 184 -2.70 0.07 19.66
N GLU A 185 -1.83 0.38 18.70
CA GLU A 185 -2.23 0.99 17.42
C GLU A 185 -3.06 -0.03 16.62
N GLU A 186 -4.13 0.41 15.94
CA GLU A 186 -5.01 -0.45 15.11
C GLU A 186 -4.25 -1.26 14.02
N ASP A 187 -3.04 -0.86 13.65
CA ASP A 187 -2.21 -1.63 12.70
C ASP A 187 -1.37 -2.73 13.36
N ASP A 188 -1.25 -2.74 14.70
CA ASP A 188 -0.81 -3.90 15.49
C ASP A 188 -1.99 -4.85 15.81
N ILE A 189 -3.23 -4.37 15.73
CA ILE A 189 -4.46 -5.17 15.88
C ILE A 189 -4.60 -6.18 14.71
N ASP A 190 -4.00 -5.90 13.55
CA ASP A 190 -3.99 -6.79 12.38
C ASP A 190 -2.99 -7.95 12.42
N ARG A 191 -2.03 -7.95 13.36
CA ARG A 191 -1.02 -9.02 13.42
C ARG A 191 -0.85 -9.72 14.77
N ILE A 192 -1.41 -9.24 15.88
CA ILE A 192 -0.94 -9.67 17.22
C ILE A 192 -1.94 -10.51 18.05
N VAL A 193 -3.24 -10.57 17.74
CA VAL A 193 -4.19 -11.36 18.56
C VAL A 193 -5.20 -12.14 17.69
N GLY A 194 -5.34 -13.46 17.92
CA GLY A 194 -6.43 -14.30 17.40
C GLY A 194 -6.09 -15.35 16.32
N SER A 195 -4.83 -15.50 15.91
CA SER A 195 -4.43 -16.53 14.94
C SER A 195 -4.02 -17.84 15.60
N ILE A 196 -4.51 -18.96 15.07
CA ILE A 196 -4.21 -20.28 15.63
C ILE A 196 -2.89 -20.81 15.05
N GLU A 197 -1.96 -21.23 15.90
CA GLU A 197 -0.73 -21.85 15.46
C GLU A 197 -0.97 -23.23 14.83
N ALA A 198 -0.25 -23.52 13.75
CA ALA A 198 -0.26 -24.83 13.13
C ALA A 198 0.36 -25.87 14.09
N PRO A 199 -0.18 -27.10 14.14
CA PRO A 199 0.40 -28.19 14.91
C PRO A 199 1.88 -28.41 14.55
N PRO A 200 2.74 -28.82 15.51
CA PRO A 200 4.16 -29.07 15.24
C PRO A 200 4.39 -30.06 14.09
N ARG A 201 3.56 -31.10 14.00
CA ARG A 201 3.62 -32.11 12.93
C ARG A 201 3.36 -31.51 11.54
N LEU A 202 2.26 -30.76 11.38
CA LEU A 202 1.95 -30.07 10.12
C LEU A 202 3.02 -29.04 9.77
N THR A 203 3.59 -28.37 10.78
CA THR A 203 4.69 -27.43 10.59
C THR A 203 5.94 -28.10 10.05
N ALA A 204 6.29 -29.29 10.54
CA ALA A 204 7.42 -30.06 10.02
C ALA A 204 7.21 -30.48 8.55
N GLU A 205 6.01 -30.97 8.21
CA GLU A 205 5.68 -31.33 6.82
C GLU A 205 5.74 -30.12 5.88
N MET A 206 5.25 -28.95 6.33
CA MET A 206 5.38 -27.71 5.56
C MET A 206 6.84 -27.29 5.39
N ALA A 207 7.68 -27.48 6.41
CA ALA A 207 9.10 -27.19 6.34
C ALA A 207 9.81 -28.06 5.29
N GLU A 208 9.49 -29.35 5.23
CA GLU A 208 10.00 -30.28 4.23
C GLU A 208 9.57 -29.89 2.81
N LEU A 209 8.30 -29.52 2.60
CA LEU A 209 7.83 -29.02 1.31
C LEU A 209 8.56 -27.75 0.89
N ILE A 210 8.77 -26.80 1.82
CA ILE A 210 9.52 -25.58 1.55
C ILE A 210 10.95 -25.93 1.18
N ARG A 211 11.66 -26.75 1.98
CA ARG A 211 13.03 -27.21 1.69
C ARG A 211 13.09 -27.83 0.30
N PHE A 212 12.19 -28.74 -0.03
CA PHE A 212 12.12 -29.35 -1.36
C PHE A 212 11.95 -28.30 -2.46
N LYS A 213 11.09 -27.29 -2.26
CA LYS A 213 10.82 -26.27 -3.29
C LYS A 213 11.80 -25.10 -3.33
N SER A 214 12.62 -24.87 -2.32
CA SER A 214 13.55 -23.72 -2.26
C SER A 214 15.03 -24.08 -2.35
N SER A 215 15.42 -25.33 -2.08
CA SER A 215 16.84 -25.75 -2.11
C SER A 215 17.47 -25.54 -3.48
N THR A 216 18.75 -25.17 -3.53
CA THR A 216 19.47 -24.98 -4.80
C THR A 216 19.49 -26.26 -5.62
N LEU A 217 19.86 -27.37 -5.00
CA LEU A 217 19.86 -28.71 -5.58
C LEU A 217 18.78 -29.56 -4.89
N THR A 218 18.25 -30.54 -5.61
CA THR A 218 17.35 -31.54 -5.03
C THR A 218 18.15 -32.58 -4.26
N ASP A 219 17.60 -33.05 -3.13
CA ASP A 219 18.15 -34.18 -2.39
C ASP A 219 18.18 -35.45 -3.28
N ILE A 220 19.14 -36.35 -3.04
CA ILE A 220 19.30 -37.59 -3.82
C ILE A 220 18.00 -38.40 -3.78
N GLY A 221 17.57 -38.92 -4.94
CA GLY A 221 16.33 -39.68 -5.08
C GLY A 221 15.09 -38.82 -5.34
N PHE A 222 15.16 -37.51 -5.14
CA PHE A 222 14.09 -36.58 -5.45
C PHE A 222 14.25 -35.95 -6.83
N GLN A 223 13.14 -35.76 -7.55
CA GLN A 223 13.06 -34.96 -8.76
C GLN A 223 12.13 -33.77 -8.54
N ARG A 224 12.48 -32.61 -9.11
CA ARG A 224 11.71 -31.37 -8.91
C ARG A 224 11.55 -30.61 -10.21
N THR A 225 10.33 -30.11 -10.43
CA THR A 225 10.08 -29.04 -11.40
C THR A 225 9.82 -27.72 -10.67
N GLY A 226 10.53 -26.68 -11.11
CA GLY A 226 10.40 -25.32 -10.60
C GLY A 226 10.94 -25.12 -9.19
N VAL A 227 11.39 -23.90 -8.90
CA VAL A 227 11.90 -23.48 -7.59
C VAL A 227 11.04 -22.32 -7.09
N TRP A 228 10.66 -22.36 -5.82
CA TRP A 228 9.95 -21.26 -5.17
C TRP A 228 10.97 -20.24 -4.65
N ASN A 229 10.74 -18.98 -4.97
CA ASN A 229 11.41 -17.87 -4.28
C ASN A 229 10.69 -17.55 -2.95
N ASP A 230 11.28 -16.67 -2.15
CA ASP A 230 10.75 -16.29 -0.83
C ASP A 230 9.31 -15.78 -0.90
N GLU A 231 8.95 -14.99 -1.91
CA GLU A 231 7.57 -14.53 -2.09
C GLU A 231 6.59 -15.66 -2.39
N THR A 232 7.00 -16.62 -3.22
CA THR A 232 6.20 -17.81 -3.52
C THR A 232 6.03 -18.67 -2.28
N ILE A 233 7.09 -18.84 -1.48
CA ILE A 233 7.01 -19.55 -0.19
C ILE A 233 5.98 -18.89 0.72
N LEU A 234 6.09 -17.58 0.96
CA LEU A 234 5.16 -16.86 1.83
C LEU A 234 3.71 -16.99 1.34
N GLN A 235 3.48 -16.85 0.03
CA GLN A 235 2.15 -17.02 -0.57
C GLN A 235 1.61 -18.44 -0.38
N LYS A 236 2.41 -19.47 -0.64
CA LYS A 236 1.95 -20.87 -0.52
C LYS A 236 1.70 -21.26 0.93
N VAL A 237 2.52 -20.79 1.86
CA VAL A 237 2.29 -20.95 3.31
C VAL A 237 0.98 -20.30 3.73
N GLU A 238 0.70 -19.07 3.28
CA GLU A 238 -0.57 -18.38 3.58
C GLU A 238 -1.77 -19.11 3.00
N HIS A 239 -1.70 -19.54 1.73
CA HIS A 239 -2.79 -20.25 1.06
C HIS A 239 -3.12 -21.59 1.73
N LEU A 240 -2.10 -22.39 2.05
CA LEU A 240 -2.29 -23.66 2.76
C LEU A 240 -2.73 -23.40 4.22
N GLY A 241 -2.23 -22.34 4.85
CA GLY A 241 -2.69 -21.88 6.17
C GLY A 241 -4.18 -21.56 6.21
N LEU A 242 -4.71 -20.89 5.18
CA LEU A 242 -6.15 -20.63 5.02
C LEU A 242 -6.94 -21.94 4.83
N MET A 243 -6.44 -22.85 3.99
CA MET A 243 -7.09 -24.13 3.74
C MET A 243 -7.20 -24.99 5.00
N PHE A 244 -6.10 -25.22 5.70
CA PHE A 244 -6.12 -25.96 6.96
C PHE A 244 -6.85 -25.22 8.09
N GLY A 245 -6.83 -23.89 8.06
CA GLY A 245 -7.63 -23.06 8.94
C GLY A 245 -9.13 -23.31 8.78
N ALA A 246 -9.61 -23.36 7.53
CA ALA A 246 -11.00 -23.67 7.22
C ALA A 246 -11.39 -25.09 7.66
N MET A 247 -10.49 -26.07 7.48
CA MET A 247 -10.73 -27.43 7.95
C MET A 247 -10.85 -27.52 9.47
N ARG A 248 -9.99 -26.79 10.20
CA ARG A 248 -10.00 -26.79 11.67
C ARG A 248 -11.21 -26.06 12.24
N ALA A 249 -11.69 -25.01 11.57
CA ALA A 249 -12.73 -24.16 12.11
C ALA A 249 -14.04 -24.93 12.33
N ALA A 250 -14.82 -24.47 13.32
CA ALA A 250 -16.05 -25.14 13.72
C ALA A 250 -17.14 -25.03 12.64
N ARG A 251 -17.96 -26.08 12.49
CA ARG A 251 -19.08 -26.17 11.55
C ARG A 251 -20.19 -25.15 11.84
N ASP A 252 -20.44 -24.88 13.11
CA ASP A 252 -21.44 -23.94 13.63
C ASP A 252 -20.87 -22.52 13.88
N GLY A 253 -19.57 -22.33 13.66
CA GLY A 253 -18.92 -21.03 13.81
C GLY A 253 -19.06 -20.12 12.58
N PRO A 254 -18.62 -18.86 12.68
CA PRO A 254 -18.70 -17.87 11.58
C PRO A 254 -17.88 -18.26 10.33
N VAL A 255 -16.99 -19.24 10.45
CA VAL A 255 -16.18 -19.79 9.36
C VAL A 255 -16.94 -20.91 8.62
N VAL A 256 -17.84 -21.62 9.31
CA VAL A 256 -18.55 -22.81 8.81
C VAL A 256 -17.56 -23.84 8.27
N GLY A 257 -16.60 -24.24 9.11
CA GLY A 257 -15.50 -25.14 8.75
C GLY A 257 -15.87 -26.63 8.84
N LEU A 258 -14.88 -27.51 8.98
CA LEU A 258 -15.11 -28.97 9.09
C LEU A 258 -15.01 -29.53 10.51
N SER A 259 -14.54 -28.74 11.47
CA SER A 259 -14.20 -29.15 12.83
C SER A 259 -13.14 -30.27 12.90
N VAL A 260 -12.19 -30.32 11.96
CA VAL A 260 -11.11 -31.33 11.97
C VAL A 260 -10.17 -31.08 13.15
N PRO A 261 -9.96 -32.08 14.05
CA PRO A 261 -9.02 -31.94 15.15
C PRO A 261 -7.61 -31.63 14.66
N ALA A 262 -6.92 -30.73 15.35
CA ALA A 262 -5.59 -30.26 14.94
C ALA A 262 -4.57 -31.41 14.75
N ARG A 263 -4.65 -32.45 15.60
CA ARG A 263 -3.81 -33.66 15.51
C ARG A 263 -4.01 -34.50 14.25
N HIS A 264 -5.13 -34.34 13.54
CA HIS A 264 -5.44 -35.06 12.30
C HIS A 264 -5.03 -34.27 11.05
N LEU A 265 -4.55 -33.03 11.18
CA LEU A 265 -4.11 -32.21 10.05
C LEU A 265 -2.72 -32.65 9.58
N THR A 266 -2.61 -32.96 8.29
CA THR A 266 -1.40 -33.40 7.58
C THR A 266 -1.52 -33.01 6.10
N LEU A 267 -0.41 -32.73 5.41
CA LEU A 267 -0.37 -32.55 3.96
C LEU A 267 -0.77 -33.84 3.20
N ALA A 268 -0.67 -35.02 3.82
CA ALA A 268 -1.07 -36.30 3.23
C ALA A 268 -2.53 -36.30 2.73
N MET A 269 -3.43 -35.67 3.49
CA MET A 269 -4.86 -35.62 3.16
C MET A 269 -5.15 -34.85 1.87
N LEU A 270 -4.20 -34.01 1.44
CA LEU A 270 -4.33 -33.27 0.20
C LEU A 270 -4.27 -34.17 -1.03
N VAL A 271 -4.04 -35.50 -0.90
CA VAL A 271 -4.12 -36.46 -2.01
C VAL A 271 -5.57 -36.83 -2.39
N PHE A 272 -6.57 -36.45 -1.58
CA PHE A 272 -7.97 -36.85 -1.81
C PHE A 272 -8.78 -35.79 -2.60
N PRO A 273 -9.36 -36.12 -3.77
CA PRO A 273 -10.15 -35.20 -4.60
C PRO A 273 -11.31 -34.50 -3.87
N ARG A 274 -12.05 -35.25 -3.04
CA ARG A 274 -13.23 -34.75 -2.32
C ARG A 274 -12.91 -33.57 -1.39
N LEU A 275 -11.70 -33.55 -0.82
CA LEU A 275 -11.24 -32.46 0.03
C LEU A 275 -11.06 -31.16 -0.76
N TRP A 276 -10.56 -31.25 -1.99
CA TRP A 276 -10.39 -30.09 -2.88
C TRP A 276 -11.73 -29.56 -3.36
N ASP A 277 -12.65 -30.46 -3.76
CA ASP A 277 -14.00 -30.08 -4.15
C ASP A 277 -14.76 -29.40 -3.00
N TRP A 278 -14.68 -29.95 -1.79
CA TRP A 278 -15.23 -29.28 -0.61
C TRP A 278 -14.63 -27.89 -0.42
N TYR A 279 -13.31 -27.75 -0.52
CA TYR A 279 -12.66 -26.49 -0.22
C TYR A 279 -12.99 -25.38 -1.24
N VAL A 280 -13.05 -25.71 -2.53
CA VAL A 280 -13.44 -24.74 -3.56
C VAL A 280 -14.91 -24.37 -3.46
N GLN A 281 -15.79 -25.32 -3.17
CA GLN A 281 -17.22 -25.06 -2.92
C GLN A 281 -17.43 -24.22 -1.65
N TRP A 282 -16.72 -24.54 -0.57
CA TRP A 282 -16.77 -23.77 0.67
C TRP A 282 -16.35 -22.31 0.46
N ARG A 283 -15.29 -22.09 -0.33
CA ARG A 283 -14.85 -20.75 -0.74
C ARG A 283 -15.90 -20.02 -1.57
N GLU A 284 -16.53 -20.74 -2.50
CA GLU A 284 -17.58 -20.21 -3.37
C GLU A 284 -18.82 -19.83 -2.56
N MET A 285 -19.33 -20.69 -1.68
CA MET A 285 -20.47 -20.37 -0.79
C MET A 285 -20.21 -19.14 0.09
N ARG A 286 -18.98 -18.97 0.60
CA ARG A 286 -18.60 -17.78 1.40
C ARG A 286 -18.45 -16.50 0.58
N ARG A 287 -18.18 -16.59 -0.72
CA ARG A 287 -17.96 -15.43 -1.59
C ARG A 287 -19.15 -15.14 -2.50
N GLY A 288 -19.97 -16.15 -2.81
CA GLY A 288 -21.02 -16.16 -3.82
C GLY A 288 -20.53 -16.51 -5.25
N PHE A 289 -19.24 -16.76 -5.47
CA PHE A 289 -18.70 -17.13 -6.79
C PHE A 289 -17.22 -17.60 -6.72
N PHE A 290 -16.78 -18.28 -7.79
CA PHE A 290 -15.39 -18.69 -7.97
C PHE A 290 -14.50 -17.57 -8.51
N THR A 291 -13.22 -17.59 -8.14
CA THR A 291 -12.18 -16.68 -8.67
C THR A 291 -10.98 -17.48 -9.18
N ARG A 292 -10.00 -16.78 -9.78
CA ARG A 292 -8.72 -17.39 -10.17
C ARG A 292 -7.94 -18.01 -8.99
N TRP A 293 -8.24 -17.61 -7.76
CA TRP A 293 -7.60 -18.18 -6.57
C TRP A 293 -7.87 -19.68 -6.43
N GLU A 294 -9.11 -20.12 -6.65
CA GLU A 294 -9.49 -21.53 -6.56
C GLU A 294 -8.78 -22.35 -7.66
N VAL A 295 -8.64 -21.77 -8.86
CA VAL A 295 -7.85 -22.35 -9.96
C VAL A 295 -6.37 -22.51 -9.57
N ASP A 296 -5.77 -21.49 -8.95
CA ASP A 296 -4.36 -21.52 -8.52
C ASP A 296 -4.10 -22.56 -7.41
N MET A 297 -5.09 -22.80 -6.55
CA MET A 297 -5.04 -23.86 -5.53
C MET A 297 -5.12 -25.25 -6.15
N LEU A 298 -6.01 -25.48 -7.12
CA LEU A 298 -6.08 -26.76 -7.82
C LEU A 298 -4.83 -27.02 -8.68
N ARG A 299 -4.23 -25.98 -9.25
CA ARG A 299 -2.92 -26.06 -9.92
C ARG A 299 -1.80 -26.41 -8.93
N LEU A 300 -1.86 -25.90 -7.69
CA LEU A 300 -0.94 -26.33 -6.62
C LEU A 300 -1.13 -27.83 -6.32
N ALA A 301 -2.37 -28.30 -6.17
CA ALA A 301 -2.67 -29.72 -5.96
C ALA A 301 -2.03 -30.58 -7.06
N SER A 302 -2.29 -30.22 -8.32
CA SER A 302 -1.75 -30.89 -9.51
C SER A 302 -0.22 -30.91 -9.50
N ALA A 303 0.42 -29.81 -9.09
CA ALA A 303 1.88 -29.71 -9.01
C ALA A 303 2.48 -30.57 -7.88
N LEU A 304 1.76 -30.74 -6.76
CA LEU A 304 2.20 -31.56 -5.64
C LEU A 304 2.11 -33.07 -5.93
N THR A 305 1.17 -33.50 -6.77
CA THR A 305 0.96 -34.91 -7.13
C THR A 305 1.51 -35.31 -8.49
N ARG A 306 2.16 -34.40 -9.22
CA ARG A 306 2.69 -34.65 -10.57
C ARG A 306 3.61 -35.88 -10.61
N LYS A 307 3.47 -36.71 -11.66
CA LYS A 307 4.37 -37.84 -11.91
C LYS A 307 5.83 -37.41 -11.85
N LYS A 308 6.65 -38.24 -11.19
CA LYS A 308 8.09 -38.06 -10.92
C LYS A 308 8.47 -36.87 -10.03
N THR A 309 7.85 -35.70 -10.21
CA THR A 309 8.36 -34.42 -9.68
C THR A 309 7.50 -33.76 -8.61
N GLY A 310 6.30 -34.29 -8.35
CA GLY A 310 5.42 -33.82 -7.29
C GLY A 310 5.97 -34.18 -5.92
N TRP A 311 6.01 -33.23 -4.99
CA TRP A 311 6.52 -33.47 -3.64
C TRP A 311 5.68 -34.52 -2.91
N LEU A 312 4.35 -34.34 -2.89
CA LEU A 312 3.45 -35.26 -2.18
C LEU A 312 3.56 -36.68 -2.74
N ARG A 313 3.74 -36.83 -4.06
CA ARG A 313 3.96 -38.13 -4.71
C ARG A 313 5.24 -38.84 -4.26
N GLN A 314 6.27 -38.09 -3.89
CA GLN A 314 7.57 -38.60 -3.45
C GLN A 314 7.62 -38.83 -1.93
N MET A 315 6.51 -38.63 -1.21
CA MET A 315 6.41 -38.78 0.24
C MET A 315 5.35 -39.82 0.66
N PRO A 316 5.46 -41.10 0.25
CA PRO A 316 4.46 -42.13 0.56
C PRO A 316 4.31 -42.39 2.07
N ASP A 317 5.37 -42.20 2.86
CA ASP A 317 5.35 -42.41 4.32
C ASP A 317 4.35 -41.51 5.05
N LEU A 318 3.96 -40.39 4.44
CA LEU A 318 2.93 -39.51 4.99
C LEU A 318 1.56 -40.21 5.05
N ALA A 319 1.32 -41.27 4.28
CA ALA A 319 0.07 -42.04 4.30
C ALA A 319 -0.22 -42.70 5.66
N ILE A 320 0.82 -42.96 6.47
CA ILE A 320 0.69 -43.49 7.84
C ILE A 320 -0.09 -42.51 8.74
N ARG A 321 -0.02 -41.21 8.42
CA ARG A 321 -0.63 -40.13 9.22
C ARG A 321 -2.09 -39.86 8.87
N LEU A 322 -2.64 -40.54 7.86
CA LEU A 322 -4.02 -40.39 7.45
C LEU A 322 -4.99 -40.96 8.49
N THR A 323 -6.06 -40.20 8.73
CA THR A 323 -7.20 -40.60 9.56
C THR A 323 -8.49 -40.29 8.83
N PRO A 324 -9.56 -41.08 9.00
CA PRO A 324 -10.86 -40.79 8.40
C PRO A 324 -11.36 -39.39 8.75
N ILE A 325 -11.96 -38.72 7.78
CA ILE A 325 -12.66 -37.45 7.95
C ILE A 325 -14.07 -37.64 7.45
N ALA A 326 -15.04 -37.61 8.38
CA ALA A 326 -16.44 -37.88 8.08
C ALA A 326 -16.95 -37.05 6.89
N GLY A 327 -17.46 -37.74 5.86
CA GLY A 327 -18.00 -37.14 4.64
C GLY A 327 -16.96 -36.72 3.58
N LEU A 328 -15.66 -36.86 3.84
CA LEU A 328 -14.59 -36.42 2.93
C LEU A 328 -13.54 -37.48 2.63
N ILE A 329 -13.08 -38.22 3.64
CA ILE A 329 -12.04 -39.24 3.51
C ILE A 329 -12.50 -40.47 4.30
N SER A 330 -12.78 -41.56 3.60
CA SER A 330 -13.17 -42.83 4.19
C SER A 330 -11.97 -43.72 4.56
N GLU A 331 -12.18 -44.69 5.45
CA GLU A 331 -11.13 -45.67 5.80
C GLU A 331 -10.70 -46.50 4.57
N ALA A 332 -11.64 -46.88 3.70
CA ALA A 332 -11.34 -47.61 2.47
C ALA A 332 -10.43 -46.82 1.51
N GLU A 333 -10.66 -45.50 1.38
CA GLU A 333 -9.80 -44.62 0.59
C GLU A 333 -8.39 -44.50 1.19
N ILE A 334 -8.27 -44.50 2.52
CA ILE A 334 -6.98 -44.47 3.21
C ILE A 334 -6.21 -45.78 2.99
N ILE A 335 -6.88 -46.92 3.13
CA ILE A 335 -6.29 -48.23 2.86
C ILE A 335 -5.79 -48.29 1.42
N ALA A 336 -6.63 -47.90 0.44
CA ALA A 336 -6.25 -47.88 -0.96
C ALA A 336 -5.05 -46.94 -1.24
N ALA A 337 -4.99 -45.78 -0.58
CA ALA A 337 -3.86 -44.86 -0.72
C ALA A 337 -2.57 -45.39 -0.08
N ARG A 338 -2.66 -46.15 1.03
CA ARG A 338 -1.50 -46.81 1.66
C ARG A 338 -0.96 -47.96 0.81
N VAL A 339 -1.84 -48.69 0.12
CA VAL A 339 -1.45 -49.76 -0.81
C VAL A 339 -0.80 -49.19 -2.07
N ASP A 340 -1.41 -48.16 -2.68
CA ASP A 340 -0.90 -47.54 -3.89
C ASP A 340 -1.01 -46.01 -3.83
N TRP A 341 0.02 -45.40 -3.24
CA TRP A 341 0.16 -43.96 -3.13
C TRP A 341 0.27 -43.28 -4.50
N GLY A 342 0.89 -43.96 -5.47
CA GLY A 342 1.06 -43.48 -6.83
C GLY A 342 -0.28 -43.31 -7.53
N ALA A 343 -1.15 -44.31 -7.44
CA ALA A 343 -2.50 -44.26 -7.98
C ALA A 343 -3.37 -43.19 -7.29
N ALA A 344 -3.23 -43.01 -5.98
CA ALA A 344 -3.92 -41.91 -5.27
C ALA A 344 -3.49 -40.53 -5.81
N CYS A 345 -2.19 -40.33 -6.01
CA CYS A 345 -1.65 -39.11 -6.61
C CYS A 345 -2.14 -38.90 -8.05
N ASP A 346 -2.17 -39.95 -8.87
CA ASP A 346 -2.64 -39.88 -10.25
C ASP A 346 -4.13 -39.51 -10.33
N ARG A 347 -4.97 -40.09 -9.46
CA ARG A 347 -6.40 -39.73 -9.34
C ARG A 347 -6.58 -38.25 -9.02
N LEU A 348 -5.85 -37.72 -8.03
CA LEU A 348 -5.94 -36.30 -7.72
C LEU A 348 -5.37 -35.42 -8.82
N HIS A 349 -4.25 -35.80 -9.44
CA HIS A 349 -3.66 -35.00 -10.50
C HIS A 349 -4.65 -34.79 -11.65
N GLY A 350 -5.31 -35.86 -12.10
CA GLY A 350 -6.36 -35.81 -13.12
C GLY A 350 -7.55 -34.95 -12.68
N HIS A 351 -8.07 -35.20 -11.46
CA HIS A 351 -9.19 -34.44 -10.90
C HIS A 351 -8.91 -32.94 -10.80
N ALA A 352 -7.79 -32.56 -10.21
CA ALA A 352 -7.44 -31.17 -9.99
C ALA A 352 -7.18 -30.43 -11.31
N ALA A 353 -6.58 -31.08 -12.30
CA ALA A 353 -6.39 -30.51 -13.63
C ALA A 353 -7.72 -30.29 -14.37
N ALA A 354 -8.64 -31.24 -14.30
CA ALA A 354 -9.98 -31.13 -14.90
C ALA A 354 -10.80 -30.03 -14.20
N ARG A 355 -10.90 -30.09 -12.87
CA ARG A 355 -11.65 -29.12 -12.06
C ARG A 355 -11.11 -27.70 -12.21
N ALA A 356 -9.80 -27.53 -12.33
CA ALA A 356 -9.19 -26.21 -12.57
C ALA A 356 -9.70 -25.59 -13.88
N LYS A 357 -9.86 -26.38 -14.95
CA LYS A 357 -10.39 -25.90 -16.24
C LYS A 357 -11.87 -25.57 -16.16
N GLU A 358 -12.67 -26.35 -15.43
CA GLU A 358 -14.09 -26.07 -15.22
C GLU A 358 -14.28 -24.75 -14.45
N ILE A 359 -13.58 -24.59 -13.32
CA ILE A 359 -13.65 -23.38 -12.52
C ILE A 359 -13.15 -22.17 -13.31
N GLU A 360 -12.08 -22.31 -14.12
CA GLU A 360 -11.55 -21.20 -14.92
C GLU A 360 -12.58 -20.63 -15.92
N ARG A 361 -13.55 -21.43 -16.38
CA ARG A 361 -14.63 -20.98 -17.28
C ARG A 361 -15.72 -20.16 -16.59
N VAL A 362 -15.95 -20.41 -15.29
CA VAL A 362 -17.00 -19.75 -14.50
C VAL A 362 -16.44 -18.73 -13.50
N ALA A 363 -15.12 -18.68 -13.34
CA ALA A 363 -14.45 -17.78 -12.42
C ALA A 363 -14.70 -16.31 -12.80
N ARG A 364 -15.16 -15.53 -11.84
CA ARG A 364 -15.39 -14.09 -12.00
C ARG A 364 -14.22 -13.30 -11.44
N VAL A 365 -13.98 -12.15 -12.05
CA VAL A 365 -13.08 -11.15 -11.51
C VAL A 365 -13.80 -10.45 -10.35
N HIS A 366 -13.33 -10.67 -9.12
CA HIS A 366 -13.96 -10.09 -7.92
C HIS A 366 -13.80 -8.57 -7.84
N ARG A 367 -12.75 -8.02 -8.45
CA ARG A 367 -12.52 -6.57 -8.50
C ARG A 367 -11.98 -6.20 -9.86
N ASP A 368 -12.51 -5.14 -10.47
CA ASP A 368 -11.77 -4.49 -11.53
C ASP A 368 -10.53 -3.82 -10.88
N PRO A 369 -9.30 -4.26 -11.18
CA PRO A 369 -8.09 -3.70 -10.58
C PRO A 369 -7.91 -2.20 -10.89
N PHE A 370 -8.59 -1.70 -11.92
CA PHE A 370 -8.53 -0.31 -12.37
C PHE A 370 -9.61 0.58 -11.75
N GLU A 371 -10.68 0.02 -11.17
CA GLU A 371 -11.78 0.79 -10.56
C GLU A 371 -11.26 1.91 -9.64
N PRO A 372 -10.24 1.69 -8.77
CA PRO A 372 -9.78 2.75 -7.88
C PRO A 372 -9.11 3.95 -8.55
N ILE A 373 -8.67 3.78 -9.80
CA ILE A 373 -7.93 4.79 -10.58
C ILE A 373 -8.63 5.13 -11.89
N LEU A 374 -9.90 4.72 -12.06
CA LEU A 374 -10.59 4.84 -13.33
C LEU A 374 -10.70 6.30 -13.77
N SER A 375 -10.91 7.23 -12.83
CA SER A 375 -10.92 8.67 -13.10
C SER A 375 -9.61 9.19 -13.69
N VAL A 376 -8.47 8.59 -13.33
CA VAL A 376 -7.15 8.91 -13.89
C VAL A 376 -7.00 8.28 -15.26
N LEU A 377 -7.36 6.99 -15.40
CA LEU A 377 -7.20 6.26 -16.66
C LEU A 377 -8.12 6.78 -17.76
N GLN A 378 -9.25 7.38 -17.41
CA GLN A 378 -10.17 7.99 -18.36
C GLN A 378 -9.69 9.37 -18.84
N ALA A 379 -8.87 10.08 -18.07
CA ALA A 379 -8.31 11.36 -18.50
C ALA A 379 -7.46 11.24 -19.79
N ASP A 380 -7.39 12.33 -20.57
CA ASP A 380 -6.61 12.37 -21.82
C ASP A 380 -5.12 12.14 -21.56
N SER A 381 -4.62 12.69 -20.45
CA SER A 381 -3.27 12.48 -19.95
C SER A 381 -3.30 11.82 -18.56
N PRO A 382 -3.34 10.48 -18.47
CA PRO A 382 -3.36 9.79 -17.18
C PRO A 382 -2.14 10.14 -16.31
N VAL A 383 -0.94 10.21 -16.89
CA VAL A 383 0.27 10.66 -16.17
C VAL A 383 0.17 12.12 -15.76
N GLY A 384 -0.38 13.00 -16.61
CA GLY A 384 -0.61 14.40 -16.28
C GLY A 384 -1.57 14.58 -15.11
N GLU A 385 -2.66 13.79 -15.07
CA GLU A 385 -3.63 13.80 -13.98
C GLU A 385 -2.99 13.29 -12.68
N TYR A 386 -2.27 12.17 -12.73
CA TYR A 386 -1.63 11.58 -11.56
C TYR A 386 -0.45 12.42 -11.03
N ARG A 387 0.25 13.17 -11.90
CA ARG A 387 1.33 14.10 -11.52
C ARG A 387 0.86 15.15 -10.53
N LYS A 388 -0.39 15.61 -10.62
CA LYS A 388 -0.97 16.61 -9.71
C LYS A 388 -0.83 16.21 -8.23
N ILE A 389 -0.78 14.92 -7.92
CA ILE A 389 -0.55 14.41 -6.56
C ILE A 389 0.83 14.86 -6.03
N ALA A 390 1.87 14.81 -6.87
CA ALA A 390 3.21 15.25 -6.48
C ALA A 390 3.25 16.76 -6.22
N ASP A 391 2.56 17.55 -7.06
CA ASP A 391 2.45 19.00 -6.92
C ASP A 391 1.70 19.36 -5.61
N GLU A 392 0.64 18.62 -5.28
CA GLU A 392 -0.12 18.79 -4.03
C GLU A 392 0.71 18.48 -2.78
N ILE A 393 1.57 17.45 -2.85
CA ILE A 393 2.50 17.12 -1.75
C ILE A 393 3.46 18.28 -1.49
N LEU A 394 4.02 18.88 -2.55
CA LEU A 394 4.93 20.02 -2.42
C LEU A 394 4.19 21.27 -1.93
N ARG A 395 2.98 21.54 -2.44
CA ARG A 395 2.12 22.65 -1.97
C ARG A 395 1.85 22.57 -0.46
N LEU A 396 1.66 21.36 0.06
CA LEU A 396 1.36 21.11 1.46
C LEU A 396 2.60 20.79 2.31
N ALA A 397 3.80 20.80 1.72
CA ALA A 397 5.04 20.44 2.41
C ALA A 397 5.33 21.46 3.53
N PRO A 398 5.57 21.01 4.77
CA PRO A 398 5.87 21.91 5.87
C PRO A 398 7.33 22.38 5.80
N ASN A 399 7.63 23.51 6.45
CA ASN A 399 9.00 24.03 6.52
C ASN A 399 9.94 23.02 7.21
N PRO A 400 11.08 22.64 6.60
CA PRO A 400 11.95 21.58 7.11
C PRO A 400 12.78 21.98 8.34
N ASP A 401 13.01 23.28 8.59
CA ASP A 401 13.75 23.75 9.75
C ASP A 401 12.86 23.77 11.00
N ARG A 402 11.58 24.11 10.84
CA ARG A 402 10.60 24.14 11.94
C ARG A 402 9.97 22.77 12.20
N HIS A 403 9.76 21.98 11.15
CA HIS A 403 9.04 20.70 11.20
C HIS A 403 9.79 19.59 10.45
N PRO A 404 11.02 19.26 10.86
CA PRO A 404 11.92 18.40 10.09
C PRO A 404 11.32 17.03 9.78
N ARG A 405 10.62 16.42 10.74
CA ARG A 405 10.01 15.09 10.57
C ARG A 405 8.86 15.10 9.56
N ALA A 406 7.94 16.05 9.67
CA ALA A 406 6.82 16.14 8.75
C ALA A 406 7.28 16.53 7.34
N ALA A 407 8.30 17.38 7.22
CA ALA A 407 8.92 17.71 5.94
C ALA A 407 9.60 16.50 5.31
N ALA A 408 10.29 15.69 6.13
CA ALA A 408 10.90 14.45 5.66
C ALA A 408 9.86 13.41 5.18
N GLU A 409 8.71 13.33 5.85
CA GLU A 409 7.59 12.49 5.41
C GLU A 409 6.97 12.98 4.10
N ALA A 410 6.84 14.29 3.92
CA ALA A 410 6.39 14.91 2.66
C ALA A 410 7.39 14.66 1.52
N ALA A 411 8.69 14.89 1.75
CA ALA A 411 9.75 14.62 0.78
C ALA A 411 9.79 13.15 0.35
N ARG A 412 9.65 12.20 1.29
CA ARG A 412 9.50 10.77 1.00
C ARG A 412 8.28 10.51 0.11
N SER A 413 7.14 11.11 0.46
CA SER A 413 5.87 10.93 -0.27
C SER A 413 5.97 11.47 -1.70
N PHE A 414 6.58 12.65 -1.87
CA PHE A 414 6.85 13.24 -3.17
C PHE A 414 7.70 12.31 -4.04
N LEU A 415 8.84 11.83 -3.52
CA LEU A 415 9.72 10.94 -4.26
C LEU A 415 9.10 9.58 -4.56
N LEU A 416 8.23 9.04 -3.70
CA LEU A 416 7.49 7.80 -3.98
C LEU A 416 6.64 7.94 -5.25
N ILE A 417 5.88 9.02 -5.38
CA ILE A 417 5.05 9.29 -6.56
C ILE A 417 5.92 9.66 -7.76
N ARG A 418 6.88 10.57 -7.58
CA ARG A 418 7.71 11.11 -8.65
C ARG A 418 8.59 10.04 -9.29
N LEU A 419 9.30 9.23 -8.50
CA LEU A 419 10.11 8.12 -9.01
C LEU A 419 9.24 6.98 -9.54
N GLY A 420 8.07 6.74 -8.93
CA GLY A 420 7.12 5.77 -9.45
C GLY A 420 6.65 6.11 -10.88
N LEU A 421 6.38 7.39 -11.18
CA LEU A 421 5.99 7.87 -12.51
C LEU A 421 7.15 7.80 -13.52
N HIS A 422 8.39 7.97 -13.10
CA HIS A 422 9.54 7.92 -14.02
C HIS A 422 10.01 6.50 -14.31
N LEU A 423 9.97 5.61 -13.31
CA LEU A 423 10.62 4.31 -13.41
C LEU A 423 9.65 3.20 -13.82
N GLY A 424 8.36 3.33 -13.49
CA GLY A 424 7.37 2.29 -13.73
C GLY A 424 7.69 0.96 -13.04
N LEU A 425 8.52 0.95 -11.99
CA LEU A 425 8.95 -0.27 -11.33
C LEU A 425 7.83 -0.98 -10.58
N ARG A 426 7.91 -2.30 -10.47
CA ARG A 426 7.07 -3.06 -9.53
C ARG A 426 7.38 -2.65 -8.09
N GLN A 427 6.39 -2.74 -7.21
CA GLN A 427 6.53 -2.34 -5.81
C GLN A 427 7.76 -2.95 -5.12
N LYS A 428 8.10 -4.21 -5.41
CA LYS A 428 9.27 -4.89 -4.83
C LYS A 428 10.55 -4.14 -5.16
N ASN A 429 10.75 -3.83 -6.44
CA ASN A 429 11.97 -3.20 -6.94
C ASN A 429 12.10 -1.78 -6.42
N LEU A 430 11.00 -1.02 -6.37
CA LEU A 430 10.99 0.34 -5.82
C LEU A 430 11.22 0.34 -4.30
N ARG A 431 10.56 -0.57 -3.57
CA ARG A 431 10.66 -0.71 -2.11
C ARG A 431 12.07 -1.12 -1.67
N GLN A 432 12.72 -2.02 -2.41
CA GLN A 432 14.03 -2.58 -2.09
C GLN A 432 15.18 -1.85 -2.79
N LEU A 433 14.90 -0.76 -3.51
CA LEU A 433 15.90 0.04 -4.19
C LEU A 433 16.90 0.58 -3.15
N MET A 434 18.18 0.25 -3.32
CA MET A 434 19.27 0.75 -2.48
C MET A 434 19.60 2.19 -2.89
N VAL A 435 20.23 2.96 -2.01
CA VAL A 435 20.77 4.29 -2.33
C VAL A 435 22.28 4.32 -2.14
N CYS A 436 22.96 4.89 -3.13
CA CYS A 436 24.35 5.34 -3.03
C CYS A 436 24.34 6.88 -3.02
N PRO A 437 24.69 7.53 -1.90
CA PRO A 437 24.89 8.97 -1.86
C PRO A 437 25.90 9.43 -2.91
N ARG A 438 25.75 10.67 -3.37
CA ARG A 438 26.73 11.31 -4.26
C ARG A 438 28.11 11.33 -3.59
N CYS A 439 29.16 11.20 -4.40
CA CYS A 439 30.56 11.08 -3.95
C CYS A 439 30.92 9.80 -3.19
N GLN A 440 30.05 8.78 -3.19
CA GLN A 440 30.38 7.43 -2.74
C GLN A 440 30.50 6.48 -3.92
N LEU A 441 31.33 5.45 -3.77
CA LEU A 441 31.49 4.40 -4.77
C LEU A 441 30.22 3.53 -4.81
N PRO A 442 29.54 3.44 -5.97
CA PRO A 442 28.37 2.58 -6.10
C PRO A 442 28.71 1.10 -5.97
N ARG A 443 27.70 0.29 -5.68
CA ARG A 443 27.86 -1.17 -5.67
C ARG A 443 28.09 -1.66 -7.10
N SER A 444 28.96 -2.67 -7.22
CA SER A 444 29.17 -3.38 -8.48
C SER A 444 27.91 -4.16 -8.88
N GLU A 445 27.74 -4.41 -10.18
CA GLU A 445 26.63 -5.21 -10.70
C GLU A 445 26.55 -6.58 -10.03
N ARG A 446 27.69 -7.27 -9.85
CA ARG A 446 27.75 -8.58 -9.17
C ARG A 446 27.24 -8.55 -7.73
N GLN A 447 27.52 -7.48 -6.99
CA GLN A 447 26.99 -7.30 -5.63
C GLN A 447 25.47 -7.14 -5.67
N LEU A 448 24.96 -6.33 -6.60
CA LEU A 448 23.52 -6.10 -6.78
C LEU A 448 22.78 -7.36 -7.27
N GLU A 449 23.39 -8.16 -8.14
CA GLU A 449 22.88 -9.46 -8.59
C GLU A 449 22.75 -10.44 -7.42
N THR A 450 23.79 -10.52 -6.57
CA THR A 450 23.79 -11.37 -5.37
C THR A 450 22.66 -10.98 -4.41
N MET A 451 22.45 -9.67 -4.24
CA MET A 451 21.37 -9.14 -3.40
C MET A 451 19.99 -9.23 -4.08
N LYS A 452 19.94 -9.40 -5.40
CA LYS A 452 18.74 -9.26 -6.25
C LYS A 452 18.02 -7.92 -6.01
N ARG A 453 18.79 -6.84 -5.90
CA ARG A 453 18.30 -5.47 -5.64
C ARG A 453 18.90 -4.48 -6.63
N GLY A 454 18.21 -3.38 -6.85
CA GLY A 454 18.72 -2.24 -7.61
C GLY A 454 19.34 -1.17 -6.72
N GLU A 455 19.95 -0.16 -7.32
CA GLU A 455 20.53 1.00 -6.64
C GLU A 455 20.23 2.30 -7.41
N ILE A 456 19.83 3.35 -6.70
CA ILE A 456 19.87 4.73 -7.20
C ILE A 456 21.22 5.35 -6.81
N ARG A 457 21.91 5.94 -7.78
CA ARG A 457 23.28 6.44 -7.65
C ARG A 457 23.55 7.60 -8.60
N TRP A 458 24.61 8.35 -8.35
CA TRP A 458 25.06 9.38 -9.29
C TRP A 458 25.89 8.76 -10.42
N SER A 459 25.55 9.05 -11.68
CA SER A 459 26.35 8.70 -12.86
C SER A 459 27.30 9.85 -13.16
N GLU A 460 28.61 9.64 -12.97
CA GLU A 460 29.62 10.62 -13.38
C GLU A 460 29.67 10.78 -14.90
N ARG A 461 29.39 9.71 -15.65
CA ARG A 461 29.40 9.73 -17.11
C ARG A 461 28.26 10.57 -17.69
N ASP A 462 27.06 10.44 -17.12
CA ASP A 462 25.84 11.05 -17.65
C ASP A 462 25.43 12.30 -16.85
N HIS A 463 26.25 12.71 -15.87
CA HIS A 463 26.02 13.84 -14.97
C HIS A 463 24.62 13.90 -14.35
N GLY A 464 24.13 12.75 -13.88
CA GLY A 464 22.76 12.63 -13.39
C GLY A 464 22.50 11.48 -12.44
N TRP A 465 21.41 11.57 -11.68
CA TRP A 465 20.93 10.46 -10.86
C TRP A 465 20.44 9.33 -11.76
N GLU A 466 21.09 8.17 -11.68
CA GLU A 466 20.71 6.96 -12.41
C GLU A 466 20.14 5.89 -11.47
N VAL A 467 19.17 5.13 -11.98
CA VAL A 467 18.67 3.91 -11.36
C VAL A 467 19.22 2.73 -12.16
N PHE A 468 19.99 1.89 -11.48
CA PHE A 468 20.58 0.67 -12.03
C PHE A 468 19.99 -0.55 -11.32
N ILE A 469 19.43 -1.49 -12.09
CA ILE A 469 18.85 -2.72 -11.54
C ILE A 469 19.26 -3.91 -12.41
N PRO A 470 19.97 -4.92 -11.87
CA PRO A 470 20.32 -6.10 -12.65
C PRO A 470 19.07 -6.88 -13.08
N ALA A 471 19.10 -7.49 -14.26
CA ALA A 471 17.96 -8.20 -14.84
C ALA A 471 17.38 -9.24 -13.87
N ILE A 472 18.24 -9.98 -13.17
CA ILE A 472 17.88 -11.04 -12.22
C ILE A 472 17.03 -10.56 -11.02
N ALA A 473 17.03 -9.26 -10.72
CA ALA A 473 16.17 -8.69 -9.69
C ALA A 473 14.70 -8.60 -10.15
N PHE A 474 14.44 -8.60 -11.46
CA PHE A 474 13.09 -8.58 -12.00
C PHE A 474 12.48 -9.98 -12.10
N LYS A 475 11.17 -10.07 -11.81
CA LYS A 475 10.39 -11.30 -11.98
C LYS A 475 10.42 -11.84 -13.42
N ASN A 476 10.58 -10.96 -14.41
CA ASN A 476 10.60 -11.28 -15.83
C ASN A 476 12.00 -11.07 -16.44
N ALA A 477 13.05 -11.39 -15.68
CA ALA A 477 14.44 -11.31 -16.13
C ALA A 477 14.69 -11.97 -17.50
N GLY A 478 13.99 -13.06 -17.82
CA GLY A 478 14.08 -13.78 -19.10
C GLY A 478 13.14 -13.28 -20.20
N SER A 479 12.48 -12.13 -20.02
CA SER A 479 11.66 -11.53 -21.09
C SER A 479 12.52 -10.80 -22.12
N SER A 480 11.99 -10.66 -23.33
CA SER A 480 12.63 -9.94 -24.45
C SER A 480 13.01 -8.50 -24.11
N PHE A 481 12.36 -7.88 -23.12
CA PHE A 481 12.72 -6.54 -22.64
C PHE A 481 14.16 -6.46 -22.10
N PHE A 482 14.59 -7.48 -21.35
CA PHE A 482 15.89 -7.46 -20.69
C PHE A 482 16.98 -8.04 -21.58
N ASP A 483 16.72 -9.15 -22.28
CA ASP A 483 17.73 -9.84 -23.09
C ASP A 483 19.08 -10.02 -22.36
N GLY A 484 19.00 -10.36 -21.06
CA GLY A 484 20.15 -10.50 -20.17
C GLY A 484 20.81 -9.19 -19.70
N ARG A 485 20.35 -8.02 -20.15
CA ARG A 485 20.92 -6.70 -19.80
C ARG A 485 20.23 -6.07 -18.58
N PRO A 486 20.96 -5.30 -17.76
CA PRO A 486 20.38 -4.57 -16.63
C PRO A 486 19.43 -3.46 -17.09
N PHE A 487 18.47 -3.12 -16.24
CA PHE A 487 17.73 -1.87 -16.38
C PHE A 487 18.62 -0.72 -15.94
N ARG A 488 18.77 0.29 -16.81
CA ARG A 488 19.49 1.52 -16.52
C ARG A 488 18.68 2.71 -17.02
N LEU A 489 18.36 3.64 -16.13
CA LEU A 489 17.68 4.89 -16.49
C LEU A 489 18.32 6.06 -15.75
N VAL A 490 18.84 7.04 -16.49
CA VAL A 490 19.20 8.35 -15.95
C VAL A 490 17.92 9.16 -15.81
N LEU A 491 17.63 9.61 -14.59
CA LEU A 491 16.44 10.39 -14.28
C LEU A 491 16.58 11.79 -14.89
N PRO A 492 15.52 12.35 -15.49
CA PRO A 492 15.58 13.72 -15.99
C PRO A 492 15.48 14.72 -14.83
N ASP A 493 16.29 15.78 -14.84
CA ASP A 493 16.21 16.85 -13.84
C ASP A 493 15.10 17.85 -14.16
N LEU A 494 13.86 17.37 -14.17
CA LEU A 494 12.67 18.19 -14.41
C LEU A 494 12.00 18.56 -13.10
N ALA A 495 11.76 19.86 -12.91
CA ALA A 495 11.19 20.45 -11.69
C ALA A 495 12.04 20.11 -10.44
N ASP A 496 13.34 20.41 -10.53
CA ASP A 496 14.34 20.26 -9.47
C ASP A 496 14.40 18.85 -8.85
N LEU A 497 14.19 17.81 -9.66
CA LEU A 497 14.18 16.44 -9.15
C LEU A 497 15.50 16.09 -8.45
N TYR A 498 16.63 16.53 -8.99
CA TYR A 498 17.95 16.25 -8.41
C TYR A 498 18.10 16.91 -7.05
N ARG A 499 17.66 18.16 -6.90
CA ARG A 499 17.64 18.85 -5.60
C ARG A 499 16.79 18.08 -4.58
N HIS A 500 15.61 17.61 -4.98
CA HIS A 500 14.72 16.85 -4.10
C HIS A 500 15.30 15.49 -3.68
N ILE A 501 15.96 14.77 -4.60
CA ILE A 501 16.67 13.52 -4.28
C ILE A 501 17.82 13.80 -3.32
N ASP A 502 18.64 14.81 -3.61
CA ASP A 502 19.78 15.22 -2.81
C ASP A 502 19.38 15.60 -1.37
N GLU A 503 18.37 16.46 -1.22
CA GLU A 503 17.83 16.86 0.09
C GLU A 503 17.25 15.67 0.85
N TYR A 504 16.57 14.77 0.14
CA TYR A 504 16.02 13.57 0.77
C TYR A 504 17.13 12.68 1.31
N VAL A 505 18.14 12.38 0.50
CA VAL A 505 19.25 11.48 0.86
C VAL A 505 20.12 12.09 1.96
N ARG A 506 20.47 13.39 1.85
CA ARG A 506 21.39 14.04 2.79
C ARG A 506 20.74 14.44 4.12
N ARG A 507 19.49 14.92 4.10
CA ARG A 507 18.85 15.53 5.27
C ARG A 507 17.66 14.71 5.77
N HIS A 508 16.67 14.49 4.91
CA HIS A 508 15.37 13.95 5.38
C HIS A 508 15.44 12.49 5.81
N ARG A 509 16.23 11.68 5.11
CA ARG A 509 16.35 10.25 5.39
C ARG A 509 16.90 9.98 6.79
N GLN A 510 17.89 10.75 7.23
CA GLN A 510 18.41 10.69 8.61
C GLN A 510 17.34 11.05 9.65
N VAL A 511 16.52 12.07 9.39
CA VAL A 511 15.40 12.45 10.28
C VAL A 511 14.37 11.32 10.44
N LEU A 512 14.13 10.55 9.38
CA LEU A 512 13.20 9.41 9.42
C LEU A 512 13.77 8.19 10.14
N LEU A 513 15.08 7.95 9.98
CA LEU A 513 15.80 6.85 10.64
C LEU A 513 15.93 7.07 12.16
N GLY A 514 16.16 8.31 12.58
CA GLY A 514 16.49 8.61 13.97
C GLY A 514 17.73 7.81 14.41
N PRO A 515 17.70 7.12 15.56
CA PRO A 515 18.85 6.38 16.08
C PRO A 515 19.03 4.97 15.50
N VAL A 516 18.12 4.49 14.65
CA VAL A 516 18.15 3.10 14.16
C VAL A 516 19.15 2.96 13.00
N ALA A 517 19.84 1.82 12.97
CA ALA A 517 20.78 1.47 11.91
C ALA A 517 20.16 1.60 10.52
N ASP A 518 20.94 2.18 9.60
CA ASP A 518 20.54 2.45 8.25
C ASP A 518 20.49 1.16 7.40
N PRO A 519 19.32 0.75 6.85
CA PRO A 519 19.22 -0.44 6.01
C PRO A 519 19.79 -0.25 4.59
N GLY A 520 20.19 0.97 4.22
CA GLY A 520 20.69 1.32 2.89
C GLY A 520 19.63 1.42 1.78
N THR A 521 18.35 1.14 2.06
CA THR A 521 17.25 1.30 1.09
C THR A 521 16.89 2.77 0.92
N LEU A 522 16.64 3.23 -0.31
CA LEU A 522 16.26 4.61 -0.61
C LEU A 522 15.11 5.07 0.29
N PHE A 523 14.00 4.35 0.26
CA PHE A 523 12.84 4.65 1.08
C PHE A 523 12.91 3.96 2.44
N VAL A 524 12.69 4.74 3.50
CA VAL A 524 12.67 4.26 4.89
C VAL A 524 11.40 4.73 5.60
N LYS A 525 10.91 3.91 6.53
CA LYS A 525 9.80 4.25 7.42
C LYS A 525 10.20 5.38 8.34
N THR A 526 9.19 6.09 8.84
CA THR A 526 9.41 6.97 9.98
C THR A 526 9.50 6.09 11.22
N VAL A 527 10.70 5.95 11.77
CA VAL A 527 10.96 5.07 12.92
C VAL A 527 10.21 5.59 14.15
N LYS A 528 9.53 4.67 14.85
CA LYS A 528 8.93 4.86 16.18
C LYS A 528 9.75 4.11 17.22
N VAL A 529 9.54 4.38 18.51
CA VAL A 529 10.18 3.66 19.62
C VAL A 529 9.98 2.14 19.51
N THR A 530 8.83 1.70 19.00
CA THR A 530 8.50 0.27 18.81
C THR A 530 9.02 -0.33 17.50
N SER A 531 9.64 0.46 16.63
CA SER A 531 10.07 0.00 15.30
C SER A 531 11.33 -0.84 15.38
N ARG A 532 11.24 -2.10 14.90
CA ARG A 532 12.38 -3.04 14.85
C ARG A 532 13.31 -2.83 13.65
N SER A 533 12.81 -2.20 12.60
CA SER A 533 13.55 -1.94 11.36
C SER A 533 12.95 -0.72 10.68
N ALA A 534 13.80 0.08 10.02
CA ALA A 534 13.38 1.20 9.18
C ALA A 534 12.98 0.76 7.76
N GLU A 535 13.32 -0.45 7.34
CA GLU A 535 13.00 -0.96 5.99
C GLU A 535 11.50 -1.24 5.85
N TYR A 536 10.96 -0.95 4.67
CA TYR A 536 9.59 -1.28 4.33
C TYR A 536 9.44 -2.76 3.95
N ASP A 537 8.44 -3.43 4.54
CA ASP A 537 7.92 -4.70 4.03
C ASP A 537 6.82 -4.46 2.97
N GLN A 538 6.26 -5.53 2.39
CA GLN A 538 5.21 -5.38 1.38
C GLN A 538 3.98 -4.61 1.88
N ASN A 539 3.56 -4.85 3.12
CA ASN A 539 2.33 -4.28 3.65
C ASN A 539 2.53 -2.82 4.06
N THR A 540 3.61 -2.54 4.78
CA THR A 540 3.97 -1.18 5.21
C THR A 540 4.28 -0.28 4.01
N PHE A 541 4.85 -0.81 2.92
CA PHE A 541 5.03 -0.04 1.68
C PHE A 541 3.70 0.26 0.99
N TYR A 542 2.81 -0.74 0.93
CA TYR A 542 1.46 -0.56 0.39
C TYR A 542 0.68 0.51 1.17
N GLU A 543 0.69 0.45 2.50
CA GLU A 543 0.01 1.42 3.35
C GLU A 543 0.65 2.81 3.27
N ALA A 544 1.99 2.90 3.19
CA ALA A 544 2.65 4.18 2.96
C ALA A 544 2.18 4.83 1.65
N TRP A 545 2.10 4.06 0.56
CA TRP A 545 1.56 4.55 -0.71
C TRP A 545 0.10 4.97 -0.58
N ARG A 546 -0.73 4.11 0.01
CA ARG A 546 -2.16 4.38 0.20
C ARG A 546 -2.40 5.64 1.02
N LEU A 547 -1.62 5.88 2.07
CA LEU A 547 -1.69 7.11 2.88
C LEU A 547 -1.35 8.36 2.05
N VAL A 548 -0.39 8.27 1.13
CA VAL A 548 -0.11 9.38 0.19
C VAL A 548 -1.34 9.67 -0.67
N ILE A 549 -1.96 8.62 -1.24
CA ILE A 549 -3.16 8.77 -2.06
C ILE A 549 -4.32 9.35 -1.26
N GLN A 550 -4.55 8.87 -0.04
CA GLN A 550 -5.62 9.37 0.84
C GLN A 550 -5.44 10.86 1.16
N ARG A 551 -4.21 11.28 1.47
CA ARG A 551 -3.93 12.66 1.92
C ARG A 551 -3.85 13.68 0.79
N TYR A 552 -3.29 13.29 -0.35
CA TYR A 552 -2.93 14.21 -1.43
C TYR A 552 -3.59 13.88 -2.77
N GLY A 553 -4.01 12.64 -2.98
CA GLY A 553 -4.62 12.21 -4.24
C GLY A 553 -6.12 12.48 -4.29
N ILE A 554 -6.86 11.94 -3.33
CA ILE A 554 -8.33 11.99 -3.30
C ILE A 554 -8.79 13.41 -3.01
N TYR A 555 -9.49 14.03 -3.96
CA TYR A 555 -10.11 15.34 -3.75
C TYR A 555 -11.21 15.23 -2.68
N ASN A 556 -11.07 16.00 -1.61
CA ASN A 556 -12.02 16.08 -0.51
C ASN A 556 -12.84 17.37 -0.60
N PRO A 557 -14.14 17.30 -0.92
CA PRO A 557 -14.99 18.48 -1.12
C PRO A 557 -15.22 19.29 0.16
N TYR A 558 -15.06 18.69 1.34
CA TYR A 558 -15.28 19.38 2.61
C TYR A 558 -14.06 20.19 3.06
N THR A 559 -12.85 19.80 2.64
CA THR A 559 -11.60 20.49 3.03
C THR A 559 -10.93 21.25 1.89
N GLY A 560 -11.30 20.96 0.63
CA GLY A 560 -10.63 21.48 -0.57
C GLY A 560 -9.24 20.88 -0.83
N ASN A 561 -8.79 19.93 0.00
CA ASN A 561 -7.49 19.27 -0.17
C ASN A 561 -7.58 18.05 -1.10
N GLY A 562 -6.43 17.67 -1.67
CA GLY A 562 -6.35 16.61 -2.66
C GLY A 562 -6.74 17.12 -4.05
N VAL A 563 -6.42 16.37 -5.10
CA VAL A 563 -6.37 16.93 -6.47
C VAL A 563 -7.19 16.19 -7.52
N ILE A 564 -7.58 14.93 -7.26
CA ILE A 564 -8.26 14.11 -8.27
C ILE A 564 -9.64 13.71 -7.76
N LYS A 565 -10.67 14.18 -8.47
CA LYS A 565 -12.07 13.82 -8.20
C LYS A 565 -12.32 12.36 -8.60
N GLY A 566 -13.06 11.63 -7.75
CA GLY A 566 -13.40 10.23 -7.98
C GLY A 566 -12.24 9.24 -7.81
N LEU A 567 -11.03 9.69 -7.45
CA LEU A 567 -9.93 8.80 -7.11
C LEU A 567 -10.26 8.04 -5.83
N LEU A 568 -9.95 6.74 -5.80
CA LEU A 568 -10.08 5.92 -4.59
C LEU A 568 -8.71 5.49 -4.06
N PRO A 569 -8.60 5.09 -2.78
CA PRO A 569 -7.32 4.78 -2.15
C PRO A 569 -6.69 3.58 -2.84
N HIS A 570 -5.42 3.56 -3.19
CA HIS A 570 -4.86 2.41 -3.91
C HIS A 570 -3.38 2.22 -3.63
N GLY A 571 -2.84 1.09 -4.08
CA GLY A 571 -1.45 0.71 -3.84
C GLY A 571 -0.50 1.04 -4.98
N PRO A 572 0.81 0.80 -4.79
CA PRO A 572 1.87 1.16 -5.73
C PRO A 572 1.77 0.50 -7.10
N HIS A 573 1.06 -0.62 -7.24
CA HIS A 573 0.95 -1.29 -8.54
C HIS A 573 0.22 -0.43 -9.58
N ASN A 574 -0.76 0.35 -9.14
CA ASN A 574 -1.63 1.12 -10.02
C ASN A 574 -0.91 2.25 -10.77
N ILE A 575 0.26 2.70 -10.31
CA ILE A 575 1.06 3.68 -11.07
C ILE A 575 1.56 3.11 -12.39
N ARG A 576 1.83 1.80 -12.44
CA ARG A 576 2.20 1.11 -13.68
C ARG A 576 1.04 1.10 -14.65
N ASP A 577 -0.18 0.94 -14.15
CA ASP A 577 -1.38 1.01 -14.97
C ASP A 577 -1.56 2.39 -15.59
N VAL A 578 -1.31 3.44 -14.80
CA VAL A 578 -1.33 4.83 -15.28
C VAL A 578 -0.29 5.05 -16.38
N LEU A 579 0.95 4.57 -16.20
CA LEU A 579 2.02 4.71 -17.19
C LEU A 579 1.74 3.96 -18.48
N ALA A 580 1.40 2.67 -18.38
CA ALA A 580 1.09 1.84 -19.53
C ALA A 580 -0.10 2.43 -20.32
N THR A 581 -1.15 2.86 -19.63
CA THR A 581 -2.32 3.46 -20.26
C THR A 581 -1.98 4.81 -20.90
N HIS A 582 -1.17 5.66 -20.25
CA HIS A 582 -0.78 6.94 -20.82
C HIS A 582 0.03 6.76 -22.11
N ILE A 583 1.08 5.93 -22.09
CA ILE A 583 1.87 5.68 -23.30
C ILE A 583 1.01 5.03 -24.40
N LEU A 584 0.12 4.11 -24.02
CA LEU A 584 -0.79 3.48 -24.98
C LEU A 584 -1.75 4.48 -25.61
N LYS A 585 -2.34 5.41 -24.84
CA LYS A 585 -3.21 6.47 -25.38
C LYS A 585 -2.45 7.43 -26.29
N GLN A 586 -1.22 7.80 -25.93
CA GLN A 586 -0.42 8.76 -26.68
C GLN A 586 0.18 8.18 -27.96
N THR A 587 0.50 6.89 -27.98
CA THR A 587 1.26 6.28 -29.09
C THR A 587 0.51 5.19 -29.85
N GLY A 588 -0.56 4.63 -29.28
CA GLY A 588 -1.23 3.43 -29.80
C GLY A 588 -0.37 2.15 -29.73
N SER A 589 0.88 2.21 -29.26
CA SER A 589 1.84 1.11 -29.32
C SER A 589 1.90 0.32 -28.01
N TYR A 590 1.52 -0.96 -28.09
CA TYR A 590 1.70 -1.90 -26.97
C TYR A 590 3.16 -2.12 -26.62
N GLU A 591 4.06 -2.06 -27.60
CA GLU A 591 5.49 -2.22 -27.39
C GLU A 591 6.07 -1.08 -26.57
N ARG A 592 5.82 0.18 -26.96
CA ARG A 592 6.28 1.35 -26.19
C ARG A 592 5.70 1.36 -24.78
N ALA A 593 4.41 1.01 -24.63
CA ALA A 593 3.79 0.90 -23.33
C ALA A 593 4.41 -0.21 -22.47
N SER A 594 4.84 -1.32 -23.09
CA SER A 594 5.51 -2.42 -22.38
C SER A 594 6.88 -2.01 -21.83
N TYR A 595 7.61 -1.17 -22.55
CA TYR A 595 8.91 -0.63 -22.12
C TYR A 595 8.78 0.26 -20.88
N ALA A 596 7.74 1.08 -20.81
CA ALA A 596 7.47 1.96 -19.67
C ALA A 596 7.23 1.20 -18.36
N ILE A 597 6.84 -0.08 -18.43
CA ILE A 597 6.59 -0.93 -17.26
C ILE A 597 7.46 -2.18 -17.22
N GLN A 598 8.46 -2.31 -18.09
CA GLN A 598 9.34 -3.49 -18.17
C GLN A 598 8.54 -4.79 -18.22
N ASP A 599 7.58 -4.88 -19.16
CA ASP A 599 6.73 -6.06 -19.38
C ASP A 599 6.72 -6.44 -20.87
N THR A 600 5.89 -7.41 -21.29
CA THR A 600 5.78 -7.79 -22.71
C THR A 600 4.59 -7.11 -23.40
N PRO A 601 4.66 -6.86 -24.73
CA PRO A 601 3.54 -6.28 -25.48
C PRO A 601 2.23 -7.07 -25.34
N ASP A 602 2.29 -8.40 -25.35
CA ASP A 602 1.12 -9.27 -25.19
C ASP A 602 0.42 -9.07 -23.84
N MET A 603 1.22 -8.94 -22.77
CA MET A 603 0.68 -8.66 -21.44
C MET A 603 0.01 -7.30 -21.40
N VAL A 604 0.58 -6.29 -22.06
CA VAL A 604 -0.03 -4.97 -22.15
C VAL A 604 -1.33 -5.00 -22.95
N ALA A 605 -1.35 -5.65 -24.11
CA ALA A 605 -2.54 -5.78 -24.95
C ALA A 605 -3.69 -6.43 -24.19
N LYS A 606 -3.40 -7.51 -23.46
CA LYS A 606 -4.38 -8.23 -22.64
C LYS A 606 -4.98 -7.40 -21.51
N HIS A 607 -4.18 -6.54 -20.86
CA HIS A 607 -4.59 -5.82 -19.66
C HIS A 607 -5.08 -4.38 -19.92
N TYR A 608 -4.51 -3.69 -20.90
CA TYR A 608 -4.75 -2.27 -21.16
C TYR A 608 -5.41 -1.99 -22.51
N GLY A 609 -5.60 -3.00 -23.36
CA GLY A 609 -6.21 -2.84 -24.69
C GLY A 609 -7.57 -2.14 -24.68
N ARG A 610 -8.32 -2.22 -23.57
CA ARG A 610 -9.61 -1.55 -23.38
C ARG A 610 -9.53 -0.01 -23.29
N PHE A 611 -8.35 0.56 -23.12
CA PHE A 611 -8.14 2.01 -22.99
C PHE A 611 -7.58 2.66 -24.26
N LEU A 612 -7.43 1.89 -25.34
CA LEU A 612 -7.12 2.48 -26.64
C LEU A 612 -8.26 3.40 -27.08
N PRO A 613 -7.94 4.57 -27.67
CA PRO A 613 -8.94 5.37 -28.36
C PRO A 613 -9.69 4.53 -29.39
N GLN A 614 -11.01 4.69 -29.48
CA GLN A 614 -11.86 3.93 -30.42
C GLN A 614 -11.45 4.17 -31.88
N ASP A 615 -10.83 5.31 -32.16
CA ASP A 615 -10.46 5.72 -33.51
C ASP A 615 -8.96 5.56 -33.79
N LYS A 616 -8.52 4.30 -33.94
CA LYS A 616 -7.12 3.96 -34.26
C LYS A 616 -6.65 4.61 -35.56
N SER A 617 -7.58 4.84 -36.49
CA SER A 617 -7.34 5.46 -37.80
C SER A 617 -7.00 6.94 -37.67
N ALA A 618 -7.64 7.67 -36.76
CA ALA A 618 -7.33 9.07 -36.49
C ALA A 618 -5.91 9.27 -35.92
N LEU A 619 -5.44 8.34 -35.08
CA LEU A 619 -4.10 8.39 -34.49
C LEU A 619 -3.01 8.10 -35.54
N ALA A 620 -3.28 7.16 -36.46
CA ALA A 620 -2.43 6.93 -37.62
C ALA A 620 -2.42 8.14 -38.57
N ALA A 621 -3.57 8.77 -38.81
CA ALA A 621 -3.69 9.97 -39.63
C ALA A 621 -2.90 11.16 -39.06
N GLN A 622 -2.87 11.36 -37.73
CA GLN A 622 -2.06 12.41 -37.10
C GLN A 622 -0.56 12.23 -37.35
N ILE A 623 -0.06 10.99 -37.24
CA ILE A 623 1.35 10.68 -37.52
C ILE A 623 1.66 10.87 -39.00
N LEU A 624 0.78 10.42 -39.89
CA LEU A 624 0.93 10.64 -41.33
C LEU A 624 0.94 12.14 -41.66
N ASN A 625 0.06 12.93 -41.04
CA ASN A 625 -0.05 14.37 -41.24
C ASN A 625 1.16 15.16 -40.72
N GLN A 626 1.90 14.65 -39.72
CA GLN A 626 3.16 15.28 -39.31
C GLN A 626 4.19 15.31 -40.45
N VAL A 627 4.26 14.24 -41.24
CA VAL A 627 5.14 14.17 -42.43
C VAL A 627 4.75 15.21 -43.48
N TRP A 628 3.46 15.50 -43.62
CA TRP A 628 2.95 16.53 -44.54
C TRP A 628 3.09 17.97 -43.99
N MET A 629 3.30 18.16 -42.67
CA MET A 629 3.50 19.47 -42.05
C MET A 629 4.99 19.82 -41.85
N GLU A 630 5.88 18.84 -41.92
CA GLU A 630 7.34 19.02 -41.92
C GLU A 630 7.92 19.30 -43.32
N ALA A 631 7.07 19.25 -44.37
CA ALA A 631 7.35 19.68 -45.73
C ALA A 631 6.83 21.11 -45.97
#